data_AF-A0A7K2MJX6-F1
#
_entry.id   AF-A0A7K2MJX6-F1
#
_cell.length_a   1.000
_cell.length_b   1.000
_cell.length_c   1.000
_cell.angle_alpha   90.00
_cell.angle_beta   90.00
_cell.angle_gamma   90.00
#
_symmetry.space_group_name_H-M   'P 1'
#
loop_
_entity.id
_entity.type
_entity.pdbx_description
1 polymer ?
#
loop_
_entity_poly.entity_id
_entity_poly.type
_entity_poly.pdbx_seq_one_letter_code
_entity_poly.pdbx_strand_id
1 'polypeptide(L)'
;MSLKPNGLARAAVRFKPASFVGTFVALMMSALVVAACGVLLETGIRASVPAERYANAPVVAAADQSARVVADTVDGTEVTEFPLPDTARVDAGLAAKAAAAPG
;
A
#
# COMPACT_ATOMS: atom_id res chain seq x y z
N MET A 1 6.68 -43.77 13.16
CA MET A 1 7.02 -43.80 11.72
C MET A 1 8.39 -43.16 11.56
N SER A 2 9.44 -43.97 11.33
CA SER A 2 10.84 -43.51 11.36
C SER A 2 11.23 -42.90 10.01
N LEU A 3 11.48 -41.58 9.97
CA LEU A 3 12.03 -40.88 8.82
C LEU A 3 13.51 -41.26 8.69
N LYS A 4 13.82 -42.22 7.81
CA LYS A 4 15.22 -42.54 7.46
C LYS A 4 15.88 -41.29 6.87
N PRO A 5 17.08 -40.89 7.34
CA PRO A 5 17.72 -39.66 6.87
C PRO A 5 18.18 -39.80 5.41
N ASN A 6 18.07 -38.68 4.69
CA ASN A 6 18.22 -38.52 3.24
C ASN A 6 19.64 -38.77 2.70
N GLY A 7 20.15 -39.99 2.83
CA GLY A 7 21.48 -40.38 2.33
C GLY A 7 21.63 -40.19 0.81
N LEU A 8 20.56 -40.44 0.06
CA LEU A 8 20.52 -40.26 -1.40
C LEU A 8 20.53 -38.78 -1.81
N ALA A 9 19.84 -37.91 -1.05
CA ALA A 9 19.86 -36.47 -1.32
C ALA A 9 21.26 -35.88 -1.08
N ARG A 10 21.94 -36.28 0.00
CA ARG A 10 23.33 -35.87 0.25
C ARG A 10 24.30 -36.41 -0.79
N ALA A 11 24.10 -37.64 -1.27
CA ALA A 11 24.91 -38.20 -2.35
C ALA A 11 24.74 -37.40 -3.64
N ALA A 12 23.51 -37.05 -4.03
CA ALA A 12 23.22 -36.25 -5.22
C ALA A 12 23.89 -34.85 -5.19
N VAL A 13 23.89 -34.18 -4.03
CA VAL A 13 24.61 -32.88 -3.85
C VAL A 13 26.12 -33.05 -4.05
N ARG A 14 26.70 -34.17 -3.59
CA ARG A 14 28.14 -34.44 -3.68
C ARG A 14 28.60 -34.77 -5.10
N PHE A 15 27.74 -35.36 -5.94
CA PHE A 15 28.09 -35.70 -7.32
C PHE A 15 28.09 -34.51 -8.29
N LYS A 16 27.39 -33.40 -7.97
CA LYS A 16 27.34 -32.21 -8.84
C LYS A 16 27.21 -30.88 -8.08
N PRO A 17 28.24 -30.50 -7.29
CA PRO A 17 28.16 -29.37 -6.36
C PRO A 17 27.91 -28.03 -7.05
N ALA A 18 28.47 -27.81 -8.24
CA ALA A 18 28.31 -26.54 -8.97
C ALA A 18 26.85 -26.25 -9.37
N SER A 19 26.11 -27.24 -9.88
CA SER A 19 24.70 -27.07 -10.23
C SER A 19 23.82 -26.85 -8.99
N PHE A 20 24.15 -27.48 -7.86
CA PHE A 20 23.40 -27.30 -6.63
C PHE A 20 23.58 -25.89 -6.05
N VAL A 21 24.82 -25.38 -6.05
CA VAL A 21 25.11 -24.00 -5.65
C VAL A 21 24.38 -23.02 -6.56
N GLY A 22 24.37 -23.24 -7.88
CA GLY A 22 23.64 -22.40 -8.82
C GLY A 22 22.15 -22.31 -8.51
N THR A 23 21.48 -23.44 -8.35
CA THR A 23 20.04 -23.48 -7.99
C THR A 23 19.78 -22.88 -6.62
N PHE A 24 20.63 -23.18 -5.63
CA PHE A 24 20.49 -22.61 -4.28
C PHE A 24 20.57 -21.08 -4.31
N VAL A 25 21.57 -20.52 -4.98
CA VAL A 25 21.75 -19.07 -5.09
C VAL A 25 20.59 -18.43 -5.87
N ALA A 26 20.14 -19.06 -6.95
CA ALA A 26 18.99 -18.58 -7.72
C ALA A 26 17.71 -18.52 -6.87
N LEU A 27 17.42 -19.59 -6.12
CA LEU A 27 16.26 -19.64 -5.23
C LEU A 27 16.39 -18.66 -4.06
N MET A 28 17.59 -18.52 -3.49
CA MET A 28 17.86 -17.57 -2.40
C MET A 28 17.64 -16.13 -2.87
N MET A 29 18.14 -15.76 -4.04
CA MET A 29 17.97 -14.42 -4.61
C MET A 29 16.50 -14.13 -4.93
N SER A 30 15.79 -15.10 -5.50
CA SER A 30 14.35 -14.99 -5.75
C SER A 30 13.57 -14.74 -4.45
N ALA A 31 13.84 -15.55 -3.41
CA ALA A 31 13.20 -15.38 -2.10
C ALA A 31 13.51 -14.02 -1.46
N LEU A 32 14.76 -13.54 -1.59
CA LEU A 32 15.18 -12.24 -1.08
C LEU A 32 14.41 -11.11 -1.76
N VAL A 33 14.31 -11.11 -3.10
CA VAL A 33 13.57 -10.09 -3.85
C VAL A 33 12.10 -10.05 -3.41
N VAL A 34 11.44 -11.21 -3.31
CA VAL A 34 10.05 -11.30 -2.85
C VAL A 34 9.90 -10.76 -1.43
N ALA A 35 10.81 -11.13 -0.52
CA ALA A 35 10.80 -10.65 0.86
C ALA A 35 11.03 -9.14 0.95
N ALA A 36 11.95 -8.59 0.15
CA ALA A 36 12.22 -7.16 0.10
C ALA A 36 11.00 -6.39 -0.41
N CYS A 37 10.34 -6.85 -1.48
CA CYS A 37 9.09 -6.26 -1.95
C CYS A 37 8.00 -6.32 -0.87
N GLY A 38 7.89 -7.42 -0.13
CA GLY A 38 6.95 -7.56 0.98
C GLY A 38 7.21 -6.56 2.11
N VAL A 39 8.47 -6.41 2.53
CA VAL A 39 8.87 -5.41 3.56
C VAL A 39 8.58 -4.00 3.07
N LEU A 40 8.92 -3.67 1.82
CA LEU A 40 8.62 -2.36 1.24
C LEU A 40 7.11 -2.09 1.20
N LEU A 41 6.31 -3.07 0.78
CA LEU A 41 4.85 -2.96 0.77
C LEU A 41 4.28 -2.73 2.17
N GLU A 42 4.72 -3.54 3.15
CA GLU A 42 4.30 -3.39 4.55
C GLU A 42 4.69 -2.02 5.10
N THR A 43 5.91 -1.54 4.80
CA THR A 43 6.31 -0.19 5.18
C THR A 43 5.47 0.87 4.48
N GLY A 44 5.12 0.71 3.21
CA GLY A 44 4.28 1.68 2.49
C GLY A 44 2.86 1.77 3.04
N ILE A 45 2.29 0.63 3.45
CA ILE A 45 0.94 0.57 4.04
C ILE A 45 0.95 1.07 5.48
N ARG A 46 1.97 0.70 6.26
CA ARG A 46 2.03 1.01 7.70
C ARG A 46 2.63 2.36 8.01
N ALA A 47 3.56 2.85 7.19
CA ALA A 47 4.18 4.16 7.38
C ALA A 47 3.20 5.27 6.99
N SER A 48 2.43 5.73 7.96
CA SER A 48 1.80 7.03 7.90
C SER A 48 2.78 8.03 8.53
N VAL A 49 3.41 8.88 7.73
CA VAL A 49 4.16 10.02 8.26
C VAL A 49 3.12 11.04 8.70
N PRO A 50 3.00 11.35 10.01
CA PRO A 50 2.09 12.41 10.45
C PRO A 50 2.52 13.70 9.75
N ALA A 51 1.57 14.43 9.18
CA ALA A 51 1.86 15.63 8.44
C ALA A 51 2.41 16.72 9.39
N GLU A 52 3.73 16.80 9.53
CA GLU A 52 4.40 17.76 10.44
C GLU A 52 3.99 19.21 10.15
N ARG A 53 3.75 19.53 8.88
CA ARG A 53 3.26 20.86 8.46
C ARG A 53 1.95 21.25 9.15
N TYR A 54 1.11 20.29 9.51
CA TYR A 54 -0.18 20.50 10.18
C TYR A 54 -0.19 20.00 11.62
N ALA A 55 0.97 19.66 12.21
CA ALA A 55 1.04 19.11 13.58
C ALA A 55 0.43 20.04 14.64
N ASN A 56 0.50 21.36 14.42
CA ASN A 56 -0.06 22.37 15.32
C ASN A 56 -1.46 22.87 14.87
N ALA A 57 -2.05 22.29 13.83
CA ALA A 57 -3.39 22.65 13.37
C ALA A 57 -4.41 21.72 14.03
N PRO A 58 -5.32 22.23 14.90
CA PRO A 58 -6.31 21.37 15.56
C PRO A 58 -7.32 20.76 14.58
N VAL A 59 -7.58 21.42 13.44
CA VAL A 59 -8.46 20.94 12.37
C VAL A 59 -7.87 21.32 11.01
N VAL A 60 -7.90 20.37 10.06
CA VAL A 60 -7.55 20.61 8.66
C VAL A 60 -8.79 20.37 7.80
N ALA A 61 -9.26 21.40 7.10
CA ALA A 61 -10.33 21.30 6.13
C ALA A 61 -9.74 21.17 4.72
N ALA A 62 -10.10 20.10 4.00
CA ALA A 62 -9.67 19.83 2.64
C ALA A 62 -10.88 19.57 1.74
N ALA A 63 -10.71 19.82 0.43
CA ALA A 63 -11.73 19.48 -0.56
C ALA A 63 -11.77 17.96 -0.77
N ASP A 64 -12.97 17.42 -0.96
CA ASP A 64 -13.17 16.04 -1.41
C ASP A 64 -12.47 15.84 -2.76
N GLN A 65 -11.60 14.83 -2.84
CA GLN A 65 -10.85 14.50 -4.07
C GLN A 65 -11.63 13.52 -4.96
N SER A 66 -12.90 13.28 -4.63
CA SER A 66 -13.82 12.48 -5.42
C SER A 66 -15.03 13.30 -5.87
N ALA A 67 -15.49 13.04 -7.09
CA ALA A 67 -16.77 13.51 -7.59
C ALA A 67 -17.83 12.45 -7.28
N ARG A 68 -18.80 12.84 -6.45
CA ARG A 68 -19.97 12.02 -6.16
C ARG A 68 -21.10 12.40 -7.11
N VAL A 69 -21.41 11.49 -8.04
CA VAL A 69 -22.54 11.63 -8.97
C VAL A 69 -23.72 10.90 -8.36
N VAL A 70 -24.78 11.66 -8.07
CA VAL A 70 -26.05 11.10 -7.61
C VAL A 70 -26.96 10.99 -8.84
N ALA A 71 -27.29 9.77 -9.21
CA ALA A 71 -28.22 9.47 -10.30
C ALA A 71 -29.49 8.86 -9.71
N ASP A 72 -30.64 9.37 -10.11
CA ASP A 72 -31.91 8.76 -9.71
C ASP A 72 -32.28 7.72 -10.78
N THR A 73 -32.11 6.45 -10.44
CA THR A 73 -32.39 5.31 -11.31
C THR A 73 -33.75 4.69 -10.97
N VAL A 74 -34.28 3.83 -11.86
CA VAL A 74 -35.59 3.17 -11.67
C VAL A 74 -35.60 2.31 -10.41
N ASP A 75 -34.44 1.77 -10.03
CA ASP A 75 -34.25 0.94 -8.83
C ASP A 75 -33.94 1.77 -7.56
N GLY A 76 -34.02 3.10 -7.65
CA GLY A 76 -33.75 4.04 -6.55
C GLY A 76 -32.52 4.91 -6.80
N THR A 77 -32.18 5.75 -5.83
CA THR A 77 -31.05 6.67 -5.95
C THR A 77 -29.72 5.93 -5.88
N GLU A 78 -28.94 6.02 -6.94
CA GLU A 78 -27.59 5.48 -7.03
C GLU A 78 -26.56 6.59 -6.83
N VAL A 79 -25.52 6.27 -6.08
CA VAL A 79 -24.42 7.20 -5.78
C VAL A 79 -23.13 6.57 -6.29
N THR A 80 -22.55 7.16 -7.33
CA THR A 80 -21.28 6.71 -7.89
C THR A 80 -20.19 7.71 -7.54
N GLU A 81 -19.03 7.20 -7.13
CA GLU A 81 -17.87 8.01 -6.76
C GLU A 81 -16.76 7.84 -7.81
N PHE A 82 -16.26 8.95 -8.34
CA PHE A 82 -15.17 8.97 -9.32
C PHE A 82 -14.01 9.79 -8.78
N PRO A 83 -12.75 9.32 -8.88
CA PRO A 83 -11.60 10.14 -8.52
C PRO A 83 -11.54 11.36 -9.45
N LEU A 84 -11.31 12.54 -8.88
CA LEU A 84 -11.14 13.75 -9.67
C LEU A 84 -9.84 13.67 -10.49
N PRO A 85 -9.84 14.06 -11.78
CA PRO A 85 -8.63 14.00 -12.61
C PRO A 85 -7.56 15.01 -12.19
N ASP A 86 -7.95 16.04 -11.44
CA ASP A 86 -7.09 17.11 -10.94
C ASP A 86 -7.27 17.30 -9.44
N THR A 87 -6.34 17.98 -8.78
CA THR A 87 -6.46 18.20 -7.33
C THR A 87 -7.61 19.17 -7.01
N ALA A 88 -8.62 18.70 -6.29
CA ALA A 88 -9.74 19.54 -5.87
C ALA A 88 -9.25 20.65 -4.93
N ARG A 89 -9.76 21.87 -5.13
CA ARG A 89 -9.39 23.06 -4.36
C ARG A 89 -10.56 23.51 -3.50
N VAL A 90 -10.26 24.01 -2.31
CA VAL A 90 -11.22 24.71 -1.46
C VAL A 90 -11.26 26.17 -1.89
N ASP A 91 -12.46 26.77 -1.91
CA ASP A 91 -12.63 28.20 -2.17
C ASP A 91 -11.90 29.05 -1.12
N ALA A 92 -11.11 30.04 -1.57
CA ALA A 92 -10.31 30.87 -0.67
C ALA A 92 -11.17 31.73 0.28
N GLY A 93 -12.39 32.11 -0.13
CA GLY A 93 -13.35 32.84 0.69
C GLY A 93 -13.97 31.98 1.80
N LEU A 94 -13.82 30.65 1.75
CA LEU A 94 -14.27 29.76 2.81
C LEU A 94 -13.50 30.02 4.12
N ALA A 95 -12.23 30.41 4.02
CA ALA A 95 -11.42 30.77 5.18
C ALA A 95 -12.01 31.99 5.92
N ALA A 96 -12.44 33.01 5.18
CA ALA A 96 -13.08 34.19 5.75
C ALA A 96 -14.43 33.86 6.41
N LYS A 97 -15.22 32.97 5.80
CA LYS A 97 -16.48 32.48 6.39
C LYS A 97 -16.24 31.68 7.67
N ALA A 98 -15.26 30.78 7.67
CA ALA A 98 -14.91 29.98 8.83
C ALA A 98 -14.43 30.86 10.00
N ALA A 99 -13.66 31.90 9.72
CA ALA A 99 -13.20 32.86 10.73
C ALA A 99 -14.34 33.67 11.39
N ALA A 100 -15.50 33.77 10.74
CA ALA A 100 -16.67 34.46 11.29
C ALA A 100 -17.55 33.54 12.16
N ALA A 101 -17.32 32.23 12.16
CA ALA A 101 -18.08 31.31 13.00
C ALA A 101 -17.64 31.43 14.46
N PRO A 102 -18.56 31.36 15.44
CA PRO A 102 -18.19 31.22 16.84
C PRO A 102 -17.46 29.87 17.03
N GLY A 103 -16.28 29.95 17.67
CA GLY A 103 -15.38 28.81 17.88
C GLY A 103 -15.88 27.82 18.94
#